data_AF-A0A4Y2EG99-F1
#
_entry.id   AF-A0A4Y2EG99-F1
#
_cell.length_a   1.000
_cell.length_b   1.000
_cell.length_c   1.000
_cell.angle_alpha   90.00
_cell.angle_beta   90.00
_cell.angle_gamma   90.00
#
_symmetry.space_group_name_H-M   'P 1'
#
loop_
_entity.id
_entity.type
_entity.pdbx_description
1 polymer ?
#
loop_
_entity_poly.entity_id
_entity_poly.type
_entity_poly.pdbx_seq_one_letter_code
_entity_poly.pdbx_strand_id
1 'polypeptide(L)'
;MLEDVGFEIIHCKKKQIADVLPSDEDYINFFTSICVLMTHVPTDKKEEFRRDLFHEFLKHNGRDSNGLPFHRGTIIELVVRKN
;
A
#
# COMPACT_ATOMS: atom_id res chain seq x y z
N MET A 1 12.81 19.20 2.27
CA MET A 1 11.86 19.08 3.38
C MET A 1 10.75 20.11 3.21
N LEU A 2 9.57 19.95 3.83
CA LEU A 2 8.46 20.92 3.68
C LEU A 2 8.82 22.33 4.18
N GLU A 3 9.67 22.39 5.21
CA GLU A 3 10.24 23.63 5.75
C GLU A 3 11.09 24.37 4.71
N ASP A 4 11.88 23.64 3.92
CA ASP A 4 12.74 24.21 2.86
C ASP A 4 11.93 24.87 1.73
N VAL A 5 10.64 24.54 1.61
CA VAL A 5 9.73 25.09 0.60
C VAL A 5 8.67 26.02 1.21
N GLY A 6 8.90 26.51 2.44
CA GLY A 6 8.12 27.59 3.05
C GLY A 6 6.87 27.15 3.82
N PHE A 7 6.82 25.90 4.29
CA PHE A 7 5.75 25.42 5.17
C PHE A 7 6.25 25.23 6.60
N GLU A 8 5.43 25.62 7.56
CA GLU A 8 5.58 25.27 8.95
C GLU A 8 4.79 24.00 9.26
N ILE A 9 5.42 23.03 9.95
CA ILE A 9 4.77 21.80 10.39
C ILE A 9 4.11 22.05 11.75
N ILE A 10 2.77 22.10 11.77
CA ILE A 10 1.97 22.28 12.99
C ILE A 10 1.78 20.94 13.70
N HIS A 11 1.58 19.87 12.94
CA HIS A 11 1.35 18.53 13.46
C HIS A 11 2.05 17.49 12.59
N CYS A 12 2.66 16.50 13.22
CA CYS A 12 3.17 15.31 12.56
C CYS A 12 2.86 14.08 13.40
N LYS A 13 2.19 13.10 12.79
CA LYS A 13 1.84 11.85 13.44
C LYS A 13 2.12 10.68 12.50
N LYS A 14 2.88 9.72 13.01
CA LYS A 14 3.08 8.43 12.37
C LYS A 14 2.10 7.43 12.96
N LYS A 15 1.34 6.74 12.12
CA LYS A 15 0.41 5.67 12.51
C LYS A 15 0.75 4.40 11.74
N GLN A 16 0.95 3.30 12.46
CA GLN A 16 0.94 1.98 11.82
C GLN A 16 -0.51 1.52 11.68
N ILE A 17 -0.84 0.98 10.52
CA ILE A 17 -2.15 0.41 10.23
C ILE A 17 -2.01 -1.07 9.90
N ALA A 18 -3.04 -1.82 10.25
CA ALA A 18 -3.23 -3.19 9.83
C ALA A 18 -4.68 -3.34 9.39
N ASP A 19 -4.90 -3.45 8.08
CA ASP A 19 -6.24 -3.52 7.50
C ASP A 19 -6.47 -4.92 6.95
N VAL A 20 -7.53 -5.59 7.42
CA VAL A 20 -7.94 -6.90 6.88
C VAL A 20 -8.79 -6.67 5.64
N LEU A 21 -8.41 -7.30 4.53
CA LEU A 21 -9.15 -7.19 3.27
C LEU A 21 -10.15 -8.36 3.17
N PRO A 22 -11.33 -8.13 2.59
CA PRO A 22 -12.45 -9.08 2.64
C PRO A 22 -12.22 -10.34 1.80
N SER A 23 -11.30 -10.31 0.83
CA SER A 23 -10.92 -11.47 0.02
C SER A 23 -9.52 -11.34 -0.58
N ASP A 24 -9.00 -12.46 -1.08
CA ASP A 24 -7.75 -12.52 -1.85
C ASP A 24 -7.85 -11.69 -3.15
N GLU A 25 -9.03 -11.68 -3.77
CA GLU A 25 -9.29 -10.93 -5.00
C GLU A 25 -9.27 -9.42 -4.74
N ASP A 26 -9.94 -8.96 -3.68
CA ASP A 26 -9.91 -7.55 -3.28
C ASP A 26 -8.49 -7.10 -2.93
N TYR A 27 -7.72 -7.97 -2.28
CA TYR A 27 -6.33 -7.72 -1.94
C TYR A 27 -5.47 -7.53 -3.18
N ILE A 28 -5.48 -8.48 -4.13
CA ILE A 28 -4.65 -8.34 -5.32
C ILE A 28 -5.13 -7.21 -6.23
N ASN A 29 -6.44 -6.96 -6.32
CA ASN A 29 -6.98 -5.85 -7.10
C ASN A 29 -6.53 -4.50 -6.54
N PHE A 30 -6.54 -4.32 -5.21
CA PHE A 30 -6.01 -3.12 -4.59
C PHE A 30 -4.53 -2.90 -4.94
N PHE A 31 -3.65 -3.88 -4.67
CA PHE A 31 -2.22 -3.70 -4.90
C PHE A 31 -1.84 -3.55 -6.36
N THR A 32 -2.56 -4.21 -7.27
CA THR A 32 -2.33 -4.05 -8.71
C THR A 32 -2.82 -2.70 -9.21
N SER A 33 -3.88 -2.13 -8.64
CA SER A 33 -4.38 -0.80 -9.03
C SER A 33 -3.38 0.33 -8.72
N ILE A 34 -2.57 0.17 -7.67
CA ILE A 34 -1.56 1.17 -7.24
C ILE A 34 -0.14 0.83 -7.72
N CYS A 35 0.07 -0.36 -8.30
CA CYS A 35 1.38 -0.78 -8.76
C CYS A 35 1.70 -0.14 -10.11
N VAL A 36 2.54 0.89 -10.09
CA VAL A 36 2.99 1.62 -11.30
C VAL A 36 3.66 0.72 -12.34
N LEU A 37 4.21 -0.43 -11.93
CA LEU A 37 4.87 -1.37 -12.85
C LEU A 37 3.87 -2.12 -13.73
N MET A 38 2.59 -2.23 -13.34
CA MET A 38 1.57 -2.97 -14.09
C MET A 38 1.39 -2.49 -15.54
N THR A 39 1.63 -1.21 -15.81
CA THR A 39 1.54 -0.61 -17.14
C THR A 39 2.67 -1.05 -18.07
N HIS A 40 3.79 -1.51 -17.50
CA HIS A 40 4.99 -1.93 -18.21
C HIS A 40 5.09 -3.44 -18.38
N VAL A 41 4.21 -4.21 -17.74
CA VAL A 41 4.17 -5.68 -17.87
C VAL A 41 3.58 -6.06 -19.23
N PRO A 42 4.27 -6.89 -20.04
CA PRO A 42 3.71 -7.44 -21.28
C PRO A 42 2.34 -8.08 -21.05
N THR A 43 1.40 -7.88 -21.97
CA THR A 43 0.00 -8.32 -21.80
C THR A 43 -0.12 -9.80 -21.50
N ASP A 44 0.68 -10.65 -22.15
CA ASP A 44 0.74 -12.09 -21.95
C ASP A 44 1.31 -12.50 -20.58
N LYS A 45 2.02 -11.59 -19.91
CA LYS A 45 2.64 -11.78 -18.59
C LYS A 45 1.88 -11.15 -17.44
N LYS A 46 0.81 -10.38 -17.70
CA LYS A 46 0.08 -9.66 -16.65
C LYS A 46 -0.50 -10.58 -15.59
N GLU A 47 -1.15 -11.67 -15.96
CA GLU A 47 -1.73 -12.60 -14.98
C GLU A 47 -0.67 -13.37 -14.17
N GLU A 48 0.44 -13.72 -14.81
CA GLU A 48 1.60 -14.30 -14.12
C GLU A 48 2.15 -13.32 -13.08
N PHE A 49 2.40 -12.08 -13.49
CA PHE A 49 2.86 -11.02 -12.60
C PHE A 49 1.89 -10.73 -11.46
N ARG A 50 0.57 -10.69 -11.72
CA ARG A 50 -0.46 -10.50 -10.67
C ARG A 50 -0.37 -11.59 -9.61
N ARG A 51 -0.23 -12.86 -9.99
CA ARG A 51 -0.07 -13.95 -9.02
C ARG A 51 1.23 -13.85 -8.24
N ASP A 52 2.34 -13.54 -8.90
CA ASP A 52 3.63 -13.46 -8.23
C ASP A 52 3.66 -12.30 -7.22
N LEU A 53 3.10 -11.16 -7.61
CA LEU A 53 2.91 -10.00 -6.74
C LEU A 53 2.04 -10.33 -5.53
N PHE A 54 0.95 -11.06 -5.74
CA PHE A 54 0.07 -11.53 -4.67
C PHE A 54 0.81 -12.38 -3.64
N HIS A 55 1.51 -13.42 -4.10
CA HIS A 55 2.27 -14.30 -3.22
C HIS A 55 3.35 -13.55 -2.46
N GLU A 56 4.06 -12.62 -3.11
CA GLU A 56 5.10 -11.86 -2.46
C GLU A 56 4.52 -10.94 -1.39
N PHE A 57 3.45 -10.20 -1.68
CA PHE A 57 2.79 -9.37 -0.66
C PHE A 57 2.24 -10.18 0.51
N LEU A 58 1.70 -11.37 0.28
CA LEU A 58 1.22 -12.24 1.36
C LEU A 58 2.35 -12.75 2.26
N LYS A 59 3.55 -13.02 1.73
CA LYS A 59 4.69 -13.41 2.58
C LYS A 59 5.05 -12.32 3.57
N HIS A 60 4.97 -11.04 3.16
CA HIS A 60 5.34 -9.90 4.00
C HIS A 60 4.23 -9.49 4.96
N ASN A 61 2.98 -9.47 4.50
CA ASN A 61 1.88 -9.01 5.34
C ASN A 61 1.21 -10.16 6.11
N GLY A 62 0.97 -11.30 5.47
CA GLY A 62 0.37 -12.49 6.10
C GLY A 62 -1.16 -12.55 5.99
N ARG A 63 -1.74 -13.43 6.82
CA ARG A 63 -3.18 -13.66 6.93
C ARG A 63 -3.61 -13.61 8.40
N ASP A 64 -4.83 -13.16 8.65
CA ASP A 64 -5.41 -13.09 9.99
C ASP A 64 -5.83 -14.48 10.50
N SER A 65 -6.43 -14.54 11.69
CA SER A 65 -6.92 -15.78 12.29
C SER A 65 -8.05 -16.46 11.49
N ASN A 66 -8.75 -15.72 10.63
CA ASN A 66 -9.80 -16.23 9.76
C ASN A 66 -9.25 -16.63 8.38
N GLY A 67 -7.94 -16.51 8.15
CA GLY A 67 -7.30 -16.77 6.88
C GLY A 67 -7.47 -15.64 5.86
N LEU A 68 -7.99 -14.47 6.24
CA LEU A 68 -8.14 -13.32 5.37
C LEU A 68 -6.81 -12.58 5.21
N PRO A 69 -6.50 -12.08 4.00
CA PRO A 69 -5.28 -11.32 3.78
C PRO A 69 -5.39 -9.97 4.51
N PHE A 70 -4.30 -9.51 5.13
CA PHE A 70 -4.26 -8.17 5.69
C PHE A 70 -3.06 -7.40 5.17
N HIS A 71 -3.16 -6.09 5.12
CA HIS A 71 -2.10 -5.19 4.73
C HIS A 71 -1.53 -4.48 5.96
N ARG A 72 -0.20 -4.33 6.03
CA ARG A 72 0.45 -3.45 7.01
C ARG A 72 1.00 -2.21 6.31
N GLY A 73 0.58 -1.06 6.81
CA GLY A 73 0.98 0.24 6.27
C GLY A 73 1.55 1.15 7.35
N THR A 74 2.32 2.14 6.92
CA THR A 74 2.66 3.31 7.74
C THR A 74 2.02 4.52 7.10
N ILE A 75 1.12 5.17 7.83
CA ILE A 75 0.55 6.45 7.46
C ILE A 75 1.33 7.55 8.18
N ILE A 76 1.73 8.57 7.43
CA ILE A 76 2.26 9.83 7.98
C ILE A 76 1.19 10.88 7.77
N GLU A 77 0.63 11.38 8.86
CA GLU A 77 -0.34 12.47 8.88
C GLU A 77 0.39 13.77 9.24
N LEU A 78 0.19 14.80 8.42
CA LEU A 78 0.81 16.11 8.57
C LEU A 78 -0.26 17.20 8.53
N VAL A 79 -0.19 18.15 9.46
CA VAL A 79 -0.89 19.43 9.35
C VAL A 79 0.17 20.50 9.17
N VAL A 80 0.08 21.24 8.07
CA VAL A 80 1.06 22.28 7.73
C VAL A 80 0.37 23.61 7.47
N ARG A 81 1.09 24.69 7.73
CA ARG A 81 0.69 26.07 7.41
C ARG A 81 1.71 26.65 6.46
N LYS A 82 1.22 27.35 5.42
CA LYS A 82 2.08 28.12 4.53
C LYS A 82 2.52 29.39 5.26
N ASN A 83 3.82 29.68 5.24
CA ASN A 83 4.38 30.94 5.72
C ASN A 83 4.09 32.10 4.75
#